data_AF-A0A7Y5JMN4-F1
#
_entry.id   AF-A0A7Y5JMN4-F1
#
_cell.length_a   1.000
_cell.length_b   1.000
_cell.length_c   1.000
_cell.angle_alpha   90.00
_cell.angle_beta   90.00
_cell.angle_gamma   90.00
#
_symmetry.space_group_name_H-M   'P 1'
#
loop_
_entity.id
_entity.type
_entity.pdbx_description
1 polymer ?
#
loop_
_entity_poly.entity_id
_entity_poly.type
_entity_poly.pdbx_seq_one_letter_code
_entity_poly.pdbx_strand_id
1 'polypeptide(L)'
;MLSTRMKMMLLMSSLFLLYAVGCSDSDGGNAMYAQPTDEDREDIAEDFGTALAGEEEGMLGMWHDGGTTLTDRTGTRALDDTLTVEHGGFTMVRIRDFYDVNDIWSEFYIPGVTARMVQTLTVEGTRESVSGNRSVTVSHADTLDITGLLLTDEIKYINGNGDRNVEGEFRSRFRQNVRTFESHYDWTVTDLQIHNDREEHPYPLDGTISVQGVWINTHTNPGRDFEQSVLFSFEIYFDGTRYAELVFENGATFWIDLDNGWCWYDRPGGMG
;
A
#
# COMPACT_ATOMS: atom_id res chain seq x y z
N MET A 1 16.74 41.48 19.68
CA MET A 1 17.79 41.04 18.75
C MET A 1 17.44 39.63 18.32
N LEU A 2 16.97 39.49 17.08
CA LEU A 2 16.36 38.27 16.55
C LEU A 2 17.43 37.23 16.17
N SER A 3 17.17 35.98 16.56
CA SER A 3 17.92 34.79 16.16
C SER A 3 17.28 34.21 14.89
N THR A 4 18.06 34.13 13.82
CA THR A 4 17.62 33.61 12.51
C THR A 4 17.79 32.09 12.49
N ARG A 5 16.68 31.34 12.55
CA ARG A 5 16.62 29.92 12.19
C ARG A 5 16.58 29.81 10.66
N MET A 6 17.60 29.22 10.06
CA MET A 6 17.65 28.91 8.63
C MET A 6 17.06 27.51 8.42
N LYS A 7 15.85 27.44 7.85
CA LYS A 7 15.29 26.21 7.28
C LYS A 7 16.05 25.93 5.99
N MET A 8 16.87 24.88 5.97
CA MET A 8 17.52 24.41 4.76
C MET A 8 16.54 23.49 4.02
N MET A 9 15.86 24.09 3.05
CA MET A 9 15.04 23.44 2.03
C MET A 9 16.01 22.70 1.11
N LEU A 10 16.11 21.38 1.24
CA LEU A 10 16.88 20.55 0.31
C LEU A 10 16.02 20.30 -0.94
N LEU A 11 16.10 21.24 -1.88
CA LEU A 11 16.04 20.95 -3.30
C LEU A 11 17.35 20.23 -3.65
N MET A 12 17.28 18.95 -3.99
CA MET A 12 18.25 18.27 -4.86
C MET A 12 17.40 17.45 -5.85
N SER A 13 17.23 17.81 -7.12
CA SER A 13 18.23 17.84 -8.19
C SER A 13 19.00 16.52 -8.36
N SER A 14 18.30 15.46 -8.74
CA SER A 14 18.85 14.28 -9.41
C SER A 14 18.41 14.29 -10.88
N LEU A 15 19.07 15.16 -11.65
CA LEU A 15 19.11 15.08 -13.10
C LEU A 15 20.31 14.18 -13.43
N PHE A 16 20.11 12.87 -13.52
CA PHE A 16 21.15 11.95 -14.01
C PHE A 16 20.87 11.54 -15.45
N LEU A 17 21.89 11.77 -16.29
CA LEU A 17 21.98 11.30 -17.66
C LEU A 17 21.96 9.77 -17.69
N LEU A 18 21.14 9.19 -18.56
CA LEU A 18 21.44 7.90 -19.18
C LEU A 18 21.59 8.10 -20.68
N TYR A 19 22.85 8.21 -21.09
CA TYR A 19 23.30 7.65 -22.35
C TYR A 19 23.22 6.13 -22.22
N ALA A 20 22.24 5.52 -22.87
CA ALA A 20 22.37 4.14 -23.33
C ALA A 20 22.37 4.17 -24.85
N VAL A 21 23.57 4.02 -25.41
CA VAL A 21 23.77 3.62 -26.80
C VAL A 21 23.24 2.20 -26.94
N GLY A 22 22.15 2.05 -27.69
CA GLY A 22 21.56 0.78 -28.06
C GLY A 22 20.66 1.01 -29.26
N CYS A 23 21.26 1.18 -30.45
CA CYS A 23 20.55 0.88 -31.69
C CYS A 23 20.34 -0.63 -31.72
N SER A 24 19.10 -1.08 -31.58
CA SER A 24 18.65 -2.27 -32.29
C SER A 24 17.26 -1.99 -32.86
N ASP A 25 17.22 -1.77 -34.17
CA ASP A 25 16.04 -2.13 -34.97
C ASP A 25 15.78 -3.62 -34.76
N SER A 26 14.60 -3.95 -34.26
CA SER A 26 13.94 -5.25 -34.43
C SER A 26 12.48 -5.05 -34.02
N ASP A 27 11.58 -4.89 -34.98
CA ASP A 27 10.74 -5.96 -35.53
C ASP A 27 9.83 -6.60 -34.46
N GLY A 28 8.53 -6.55 -34.76
CA GLY A 28 7.46 -7.05 -33.90
C GLY A 28 7.71 -8.46 -33.39
N GLY A 29 7.71 -8.59 -32.07
CA GLY A 29 7.81 -9.86 -31.36
C GLY A 29 7.29 -9.62 -29.96
N ASN A 30 6.44 -10.54 -29.49
CA ASN A 30 5.81 -10.57 -28.16
C ASN A 30 6.57 -9.77 -27.12
N ALA A 31 5.90 -8.83 -26.45
CA ALA A 31 6.41 -8.16 -25.26
C ALA A 31 6.73 -9.24 -24.21
N MET A 32 7.95 -9.78 -24.23
CA MET A 32 8.50 -10.51 -23.11
C MET A 32 8.66 -9.49 -22.01
N TYR A 33 7.98 -9.72 -20.89
CA TYR A 33 8.15 -8.91 -19.70
C TYR A 33 9.63 -8.73 -19.38
N ALA A 34 10.05 -7.48 -19.22
CA ALA A 34 11.39 -7.18 -18.79
C ALA A 34 11.53 -7.59 -17.32
N GLN A 35 12.73 -8.02 -16.93
CA GLN A 35 13.04 -8.14 -15.50
C GLN A 35 13.07 -6.74 -14.89
N PRO A 36 12.56 -6.55 -13.66
CA PRO A 36 12.61 -5.26 -12.99
C PRO A 36 14.06 -4.79 -12.88
N THR A 37 14.33 -3.53 -13.20
CA THR A 37 15.59 -2.87 -12.83
C THR A 37 15.60 -2.58 -11.32
N ASP A 38 16.74 -2.16 -10.77
CA ASP A 38 16.79 -1.77 -9.35
C ASP A 38 15.94 -0.52 -9.10
N GLU A 39 15.89 0.42 -10.06
CA GLU A 39 15.01 1.60 -10.01
C GLU A 39 13.53 1.19 -10.02
N ASP A 40 13.13 0.22 -10.88
CA ASP A 40 11.75 -0.27 -10.89
C ASP A 40 11.38 -0.91 -9.54
N ARG A 41 12.29 -1.64 -8.89
CA ARG A 41 12.02 -2.26 -7.58
C ARG A 41 11.89 -1.24 -6.46
N GLU A 42 12.69 -0.17 -6.51
CA GLU A 42 12.59 0.95 -5.57
C GLU A 42 11.24 1.66 -5.73
N ASP A 43 10.85 2.00 -6.97
CA ASP A 43 9.54 2.61 -7.26
C ASP A 43 8.37 1.71 -6.80
N ILE A 44 8.43 0.40 -7.06
CA ILE A 44 7.42 -0.58 -6.61
C ILE A 44 7.38 -0.65 -5.07
N ALA A 45 8.53 -0.71 -4.42
CA ALA A 45 8.61 -0.80 -2.96
C ALA A 45 8.08 0.48 -2.29
N GLU A 46 8.41 1.67 -2.82
CA GLU A 46 7.91 2.95 -2.30
C GLU A 46 6.39 3.09 -2.47
N ASP A 47 5.86 2.72 -3.64
CA ASP A 47 4.42 2.75 -3.89
C ASP A 47 3.67 1.82 -2.94
N PHE A 48 4.11 0.55 -2.81
CA PHE A 48 3.46 -0.39 -1.91
C PHE A 48 3.65 0.00 -0.44
N GLY A 49 4.83 0.47 -0.03
CA GLY A 49 5.08 0.92 1.33
C GLY A 49 4.16 2.07 1.75
N THR A 50 3.97 3.04 0.85
CA THR A 50 3.03 4.15 1.05
C THR A 50 1.59 3.65 1.13
N ALA A 51 1.19 2.71 0.27
CA ALA A 51 -0.13 2.10 0.28
C ALA A 51 -0.38 1.27 1.53
N LEU A 52 0.64 0.61 2.07
CA LEU A 52 0.52 -0.23 3.25
C LEU A 52 0.37 0.61 4.52
N ALA A 53 1.28 1.56 4.74
CA ALA A 53 1.45 2.26 6.01
C ALA A 53 1.09 3.76 5.98
N GLY A 54 0.54 4.26 4.88
CA GLY A 54 0.10 5.66 4.78
C GLY A 54 -0.85 6.05 5.92
N GLU A 55 -0.61 7.19 6.57
CA GLU A 55 -1.35 7.61 7.78
C GLU A 55 -2.87 7.76 7.57
N GLU A 56 -3.31 8.09 6.35
CA GLU A 56 -4.71 8.45 6.07
C GLU A 56 -5.43 7.42 5.18
N GLU A 57 -4.70 6.71 4.32
CA GLU A 57 -5.22 5.80 3.30
C GLU A 57 -4.42 4.48 3.23
N GLY A 58 -3.59 4.24 4.24
CA GLY A 58 -2.79 3.03 4.34
C GLY A 58 -3.66 1.82 4.67
N MET A 59 -3.41 0.71 4.00
CA MET A 59 -4.08 -0.59 4.20
C MET A 59 -4.12 -0.95 5.69
N LEU A 60 -3.00 -0.80 6.41
CA LEU A 60 -2.93 -1.14 7.83
C LEU A 60 -3.85 -0.27 8.70
N GLY A 61 -3.92 1.03 8.43
CA GLY A 61 -4.85 1.93 9.12
C GLY A 61 -6.32 1.59 8.85
N MET A 62 -6.60 1.06 7.66
CA MET A 62 -7.95 0.66 7.25
C MET A 62 -8.35 -0.74 7.75
N TRP A 63 -7.40 -1.66 7.83
CA TRP A 63 -7.58 -2.97 8.45
C TRP A 63 -7.77 -2.82 9.96
N HIS A 64 -7.07 -1.86 10.56
CA HIS A 64 -7.12 -1.57 11.99
C HIS A 64 -7.91 -0.28 12.29
N ASP A 65 -9.25 -0.35 12.23
CA ASP A 65 -10.27 0.68 12.56
C ASP A 65 -9.81 2.01 13.21
N GLY A 66 -8.92 2.77 12.56
CA GLY A 66 -8.35 4.05 13.01
C GLY A 66 -7.75 4.07 14.44
N GLY A 67 -7.31 2.94 14.98
CA GLY A 67 -6.80 2.86 16.35
C GLY A 67 -7.87 2.79 17.45
N THR A 68 -9.16 2.78 17.10
CA THR A 68 -10.24 2.49 18.06
C THR A 68 -10.52 1.00 18.15
N THR A 69 -10.43 0.45 19.35
CA THR A 69 -10.84 -0.93 19.63
C THR A 69 -12.35 -1.07 19.40
N LEU A 70 -12.76 -1.98 18.51
CA LEU A 70 -14.18 -2.32 18.24
C LEU A 70 -14.98 -2.60 19.53
N THR A 71 -14.30 -3.01 20.61
CA THR A 71 -14.88 -3.24 21.95
C THR A 71 -15.60 -2.03 22.53
N ASP A 72 -15.26 -0.80 22.13
CA ASP A 72 -15.91 0.42 22.62
C ASP A 72 -17.16 0.81 21.80
N ARG A 73 -17.48 0.06 20.74
CA ARG A 73 -18.55 0.36 19.78
C ARG A 73 -19.69 -0.65 19.83
N THR A 74 -20.27 -0.88 21.02
CA THR A 74 -21.57 -1.57 21.11
C THR A 74 -22.58 -0.95 20.15
N GLY A 75 -23.11 -1.74 19.21
CA GLY A 75 -24.13 -1.27 18.26
C GLY A 75 -23.62 -0.82 16.88
N THR A 76 -22.34 -1.06 16.53
CA THR A 76 -21.90 -0.94 15.12
C THR A 76 -22.70 -1.91 14.25
N ARG A 77 -23.36 -1.39 13.22
CA ARG A 77 -24.25 -2.17 12.34
C ARG A 77 -23.44 -2.86 11.24
N ALA A 78 -23.73 -4.13 11.00
CA ALA A 78 -23.40 -4.84 9.79
C ALA A 78 -24.28 -4.31 8.65
N LEU A 79 -23.61 -3.93 7.57
CA LEU A 79 -24.13 -3.35 6.33
C LEU A 79 -24.71 -1.93 6.43
N ASP A 80 -24.01 -1.03 5.73
CA ASP A 80 -24.24 0.40 5.53
C ASP A 80 -23.80 1.35 6.65
N ASP A 81 -22.83 0.96 7.49
CA ASP A 81 -21.83 1.95 7.92
C ASP A 81 -20.84 2.15 6.76
N THR A 82 -21.38 2.59 5.62
CA THR A 82 -20.63 3.07 4.47
C THR A 82 -19.96 4.33 4.98
N LEU A 83 -18.81 4.14 5.63
CA LEU A 83 -17.95 5.22 6.01
C LEU A 83 -17.32 5.73 4.72
N THR A 84 -18.10 6.55 4.02
CA THR A 84 -17.62 7.32 2.88
C THR A 84 -16.83 8.48 3.45
N VAL A 85 -15.52 8.30 3.52
CA VAL A 85 -14.60 9.40 3.80
C VAL A 85 -14.12 9.93 2.46
N GLU A 86 -14.40 11.21 2.21
CA GLU A 86 -13.69 11.95 1.19
C GLU A 86 -12.46 12.59 1.83
N HIS A 87 -11.28 12.13 1.44
CA HIS A 87 -10.02 12.73 1.88
C HIS A 87 -9.07 12.86 0.70
N GLY A 88 -8.42 14.01 0.55
CA GLY A 88 -7.35 14.17 -0.45
C GLY A 88 -7.70 13.96 -1.93
N GLY A 89 -8.99 13.78 -2.29
CA GLY A 89 -9.44 13.39 -3.63
C GLY A 89 -9.85 11.93 -3.78
N PHE A 90 -9.84 11.17 -2.69
CA PHE A 90 -10.20 9.75 -2.63
C PHE A 90 -11.48 9.53 -1.85
N THR A 91 -12.25 8.54 -2.30
CA THR A 91 -13.48 8.04 -1.71
C THR A 91 -13.21 6.64 -1.20
N MET A 92 -13.33 6.44 0.10
CA MET A 92 -13.21 5.13 0.73
C MET A 92 -14.59 4.57 1.04
N VAL A 93 -14.82 3.28 0.82
CA VAL A 93 -16.03 2.57 1.25
C VAL A 93 -15.61 1.34 2.02
N ARG A 94 -16.20 1.14 3.20
CA ARG A 94 -15.95 -0.02 4.04
C ARG A 94 -17.26 -0.70 4.38
N ILE A 95 -17.30 -2.02 4.22
CA ILE A 95 -18.44 -2.87 4.52
C ILE A 95 -17.99 -3.95 5.50
N ARG A 96 -18.84 -4.26 6.49
CA ARG A 96 -18.56 -5.25 7.53
C ARG A 96 -19.75 -6.16 7.76
N ASP A 97 -19.47 -7.45 7.87
CA ASP A 97 -20.40 -8.49 8.29
C ASP A 97 -19.85 -9.20 9.52
N PHE A 98 -20.69 -9.38 10.54
CA PHE A 98 -20.29 -9.98 11.82
C PHE A 98 -20.89 -11.37 12.00
N TYR A 99 -20.10 -12.29 12.56
CA TYR A 99 -20.48 -13.67 12.79
C TYR A 99 -20.10 -14.10 14.22
N ASP A 100 -20.95 -14.91 14.85
CA ASP A 100 -20.65 -15.55 16.13
C ASP A 100 -19.78 -16.82 15.96
N VAL A 101 -19.48 -17.51 17.06
CA VAL A 101 -18.69 -18.76 17.05
C VAL A 101 -19.34 -19.93 16.29
N ASN A 102 -20.62 -19.82 15.94
CA ASN A 102 -21.35 -20.83 15.17
C ASN A 102 -21.60 -20.38 13.72
N ASP A 103 -20.90 -19.33 13.26
CA ASP A 103 -21.08 -18.68 11.95
C ASP A 103 -22.50 -18.12 11.72
N ILE A 104 -23.20 -17.76 12.79
CA ILE A 104 -24.50 -17.09 12.69
C ILE A 104 -24.25 -15.60 12.45
N TRP A 105 -24.68 -15.11 11.29
CA TRP A 105 -24.61 -13.69 10.94
C TRP A 105 -25.42 -12.84 11.93
N SER A 106 -24.85 -11.70 12.30
CA SER A 106 -25.47 -10.70 13.17
C SER A 106 -25.46 -9.34 12.49
N GLU A 107 -26.60 -8.65 12.56
CA GLU A 107 -26.74 -7.28 12.05
C GLU A 107 -25.90 -6.27 12.84
N PHE A 108 -25.34 -6.63 13.99
CA PHE A 108 -24.53 -5.71 14.79
C PHE A 108 -23.32 -6.43 15.35
N TYR A 109 -22.24 -5.67 15.58
CA TYR A 109 -21.17 -6.11 16.45
C TYR A 109 -21.71 -6.25 17.87
N ILE A 110 -21.58 -7.45 18.44
CA ILE A 110 -22.03 -7.77 19.79
C ILE A 110 -20.78 -8.19 20.59
N PRO A 111 -20.28 -7.32 21.49
CA PRO A 111 -19.10 -7.64 22.29
C PRO A 111 -19.25 -8.94 23.06
N GLY A 112 -18.22 -9.78 23.01
CA GLY A 112 -18.21 -11.10 23.67
C GLY A 112 -19.03 -12.18 22.97
N VAL A 113 -19.68 -11.87 21.84
CA VAL A 113 -20.42 -12.85 21.01
C VAL A 113 -19.83 -12.94 19.61
N THR A 114 -19.52 -11.80 18.99
CA THR A 114 -18.89 -11.77 17.67
C THR A 114 -17.49 -12.37 17.74
N ALA A 115 -17.26 -13.42 16.95
CA ALA A 115 -15.99 -14.14 16.87
C ALA A 115 -15.23 -13.86 15.57
N ARG A 116 -15.95 -13.51 14.51
CA ARG A 116 -15.42 -13.29 13.16
C ARG A 116 -16.09 -12.09 12.48
N MET A 117 -15.35 -11.39 11.64
CA MET A 117 -15.82 -10.31 10.79
C MET A 117 -15.32 -10.53 9.37
N VAL A 118 -16.19 -10.37 8.38
CA VAL A 118 -15.76 -10.18 6.99
C VAL A 118 -15.79 -8.68 6.71
N GLN A 119 -14.66 -8.13 6.26
CA GLN A 119 -14.52 -6.73 5.88
C GLN A 119 -14.22 -6.64 4.39
N THR A 120 -15.00 -5.83 3.68
CA THR A 120 -14.69 -5.43 2.31
C THR A 120 -14.35 -3.95 2.32
N LEU A 121 -13.25 -3.58 1.66
CA LEU A 121 -12.81 -2.21 1.50
C LEU A 121 -12.72 -1.90 0.01
N THR A 122 -13.15 -0.69 -0.37
CA THR A 122 -12.79 -0.11 -1.66
C THR A 122 -12.27 1.30 -1.46
N VAL A 123 -11.25 1.69 -2.22
CA VAL A 123 -10.75 3.07 -2.28
C VAL A 123 -10.67 3.46 -3.74
N GLU A 124 -11.27 4.58 -4.10
CA GLU A 124 -11.21 5.10 -5.46
C GLU A 124 -11.04 6.61 -5.44
N GLY A 125 -10.17 7.14 -6.30
CA GLY A 125 -10.13 8.57 -6.52
C GLY A 125 -8.91 9.04 -7.27
N THR A 126 -8.86 10.35 -7.47
CA THR A 126 -7.81 11.01 -8.22
C THR A 126 -7.35 12.25 -7.47
N ARG A 127 -6.04 12.36 -7.29
CA ARG A 127 -5.40 13.54 -6.75
C ARG A 127 -4.61 14.25 -7.84
N GLU A 128 -4.94 15.50 -8.09
CA GLU A 128 -4.18 16.36 -9.00
C GLU A 128 -3.37 17.40 -8.23
N SER A 129 -2.16 17.69 -8.70
CA SER A 129 -1.42 18.86 -8.22
C SER A 129 -2.18 20.14 -8.57
N VAL A 130 -2.03 21.19 -7.76
CA VAL A 130 -2.61 22.53 -7.98
C VAL A 130 -2.35 23.09 -9.39
N SER A 131 -1.28 22.63 -10.03
CA SER A 131 -0.89 23.08 -11.36
C SER A 131 -1.36 22.22 -12.52
N GLY A 132 -2.05 21.11 -12.26
CA GLY A 132 -2.50 20.15 -13.27
C GLY A 132 -1.38 19.40 -14.00
N ASN A 133 -0.14 19.47 -13.50
CA ASN A 133 1.02 18.84 -14.15
C ASN A 133 1.37 17.46 -13.57
N ARG A 134 0.63 17.06 -12.53
CA ARG A 134 0.76 15.77 -11.86
C ARG A 134 -0.63 15.32 -11.49
N SER A 135 -0.95 14.07 -11.79
CA SER A 135 -2.14 13.39 -11.29
C SER A 135 -1.78 11.98 -10.87
N VAL A 136 -2.48 11.47 -9.88
CA VAL A 136 -2.44 10.07 -9.49
C VAL A 136 -3.88 9.64 -9.27
N THR A 137 -4.29 8.57 -9.94
CA THR A 137 -5.55 7.87 -9.75
C THR A 137 -5.27 6.55 -9.06
N VAL A 138 -6.03 6.24 -8.03
CA VAL A 138 -5.93 4.97 -7.29
C VAL A 138 -7.30 4.30 -7.32
N SER A 139 -7.29 2.99 -7.56
CA SER A 139 -8.38 2.08 -7.26
C SER A 139 -7.82 0.93 -6.43
N HIS A 140 -8.53 0.55 -5.38
CA HIS A 140 -8.15 -0.49 -4.43
C HIS A 140 -9.42 -1.23 -4.04
N ALA A 141 -9.34 -2.55 -3.96
CA ALA A 141 -10.37 -3.37 -3.35
C ALA A 141 -9.74 -4.49 -2.53
N ASP A 142 -10.25 -4.76 -1.33
CA ASP A 142 -9.89 -5.96 -0.58
C ASP A 142 -11.11 -6.61 0.09
N THR A 143 -10.97 -7.90 0.37
CA THR A 143 -11.88 -8.65 1.22
C THR A 143 -11.08 -9.47 2.22
N LEU A 144 -11.33 -9.22 3.49
CA LEU A 144 -10.60 -9.77 4.62
C LEU A 144 -11.56 -10.53 5.53
N ASP A 145 -11.16 -11.72 5.93
CA ASP A 145 -11.71 -12.48 7.03
C ASP A 145 -10.85 -12.22 8.27
N ILE A 146 -11.47 -11.62 9.29
CA ILE A 146 -10.83 -11.26 10.56
C ILE A 146 -11.44 -12.11 11.66
N THR A 147 -10.62 -12.95 12.29
CA THR A 147 -11.01 -13.80 13.44
C THR A 147 -10.29 -13.36 14.71
N GLY A 148 -10.64 -13.96 15.84
CA GLY A 148 -10.06 -13.58 17.15
C GLY A 148 -10.71 -12.32 17.72
N LEU A 149 -12.01 -12.12 17.48
CA LEU A 149 -12.76 -10.94 17.93
C LEU A 149 -13.45 -11.12 19.28
N LEU A 150 -13.33 -12.28 19.93
CA LEU A 150 -13.87 -12.45 21.28
C LEU A 150 -13.04 -11.64 22.27
N LEU A 151 -13.68 -11.18 23.35
CA LEU A 151 -13.02 -10.39 24.39
C LEU A 151 -11.87 -11.12 25.09
N THR A 152 -11.88 -12.45 25.01
CA THR A 152 -10.84 -13.32 25.59
C THR A 152 -9.65 -13.52 24.67
N ASP A 153 -9.74 -13.13 23.41
CA ASP A 153 -8.69 -13.36 22.42
C ASP A 153 -7.62 -12.27 22.55
N GLU A 154 -6.36 -12.70 22.63
CA GLU A 154 -5.20 -11.81 22.73
C GLU A 154 -4.68 -11.41 21.33
N ILE A 155 -5.00 -12.21 20.31
CA ILE A 155 -4.51 -12.08 18.94
C ILE A 155 -5.69 -12.17 17.98
N LYS A 156 -5.74 -11.23 17.03
CA LYS A 156 -6.61 -11.31 15.85
C LYS A 156 -5.84 -11.90 14.68
N TYR A 157 -6.52 -12.65 13.83
CA TYR A 157 -5.94 -13.18 12.61
C TYR A 157 -6.65 -12.58 11.41
N ILE A 158 -5.88 -12.13 10.42
CA ILE A 158 -6.37 -11.59 9.15
C ILE A 158 -5.95 -12.55 8.04
N ASN A 159 -6.95 -12.97 7.27
CA ASN A 159 -6.80 -13.74 6.05
C ASN A 159 -7.57 -13.03 4.94
N GLY A 160 -7.07 -13.02 3.71
CA GLY A 160 -7.83 -12.38 2.64
C GLY A 160 -7.02 -12.11 1.39
N ASN A 161 -7.66 -11.41 0.47
CA ASN A 161 -7.07 -10.97 -0.78
C ASN A 161 -7.48 -9.54 -1.10
N GLY A 162 -6.74 -8.93 -2.01
CA GLY A 162 -7.12 -7.65 -2.59
C GLY A 162 -6.32 -7.34 -3.83
N ASP A 163 -6.75 -6.30 -4.51
CA ASP A 163 -6.16 -5.76 -5.72
C ASP A 163 -6.03 -4.24 -5.61
N ARG A 164 -4.99 -3.70 -6.24
CA ARG A 164 -4.76 -2.26 -6.35
C ARG A 164 -4.32 -1.94 -7.76
N ASN A 165 -4.88 -0.86 -8.28
CA ASN A 165 -4.46 -0.20 -9.49
C ASN A 165 -4.02 1.23 -9.17
N VAL A 166 -2.88 1.64 -9.69
CA VAL A 166 -2.40 3.02 -9.60
C VAL A 166 -2.03 3.50 -10.99
N GLU A 167 -2.58 4.63 -11.38
CA GLU A 167 -2.22 5.32 -12.60
C GLU A 167 -1.69 6.70 -12.24
N GLY A 168 -0.47 7.01 -12.67
CA GLY A 168 0.12 8.32 -12.45
C GLY A 168 0.54 8.98 -13.74
N GLU A 169 0.42 10.30 -13.78
CA GLU A 169 0.85 11.12 -14.90
C GLU A 169 1.70 12.30 -14.41
N PHE A 170 2.80 12.55 -15.11
CA PHE A 170 3.62 13.74 -14.98
C PHE A 170 3.75 14.46 -16.32
N ARG A 171 3.30 15.71 -16.38
CA ARG A 171 3.49 16.62 -17.53
C ARG A 171 4.55 17.66 -17.21
N SER A 172 5.59 17.74 -18.03
CA SER A 172 6.61 18.78 -17.86
C SER A 172 6.06 20.16 -18.27
N ARG A 173 6.22 21.18 -17.43
CA ARG A 173 5.83 22.57 -17.77
C ARG A 173 6.70 23.19 -18.87
N PHE A 174 7.91 22.68 -19.04
CA PHE A 174 8.94 23.27 -19.90
C PHE A 174 9.20 22.46 -21.16
N ARG A 175 8.69 21.23 -21.24
CA ARG A 175 8.88 20.30 -22.36
C ARG A 175 7.55 19.62 -22.67
N GLN A 176 7.28 19.30 -23.93
CA GLN A 176 6.12 18.48 -24.32
C GLN A 176 6.32 16.99 -23.99
N ASN A 177 6.89 16.71 -22.81
CA ASN A 177 7.16 15.35 -22.35
C ASN A 177 6.10 14.97 -21.32
N VAL A 178 5.55 13.78 -21.48
CA VAL A 178 4.61 13.16 -20.54
C VAL A 178 5.21 11.84 -20.10
N ARG A 179 5.29 11.61 -18.79
CA ARG A 179 5.60 10.29 -18.23
C ARG A 179 4.32 9.79 -17.58
N THR A 180 3.91 8.59 -17.92
CA THR A 180 2.85 7.87 -17.22
C THR A 180 3.42 6.60 -16.61
N PHE A 181 2.84 6.19 -15.49
CA PHE A 181 3.07 4.88 -14.93
C PHE A 181 1.70 4.28 -14.59
N GLU A 182 1.61 2.98 -14.73
CA GLU A 182 0.47 2.18 -14.34
C GLU A 182 1.01 0.99 -13.55
N SER A 183 0.42 0.70 -12.40
CA SER A 183 0.78 -0.47 -11.61
C SER A 183 -0.47 -1.20 -11.18
N HIS A 184 -0.48 -2.50 -11.43
CA HIS A 184 -1.53 -3.38 -10.97
C HIS A 184 -0.92 -4.50 -10.15
N TYR A 185 -1.44 -4.74 -8.95
CA TYR A 185 -1.00 -5.86 -8.15
C TYR A 185 -2.12 -6.45 -7.31
N ASP A 186 -2.03 -7.76 -7.16
CA ASP A 186 -2.84 -8.58 -6.27
C ASP A 186 -2.01 -8.94 -5.03
N TRP A 187 -2.64 -8.98 -3.87
CA TRP A 187 -2.03 -9.53 -2.66
C TRP A 187 -2.90 -10.58 -2.01
N THR A 188 -2.24 -11.45 -1.26
CA THR A 188 -2.86 -12.42 -0.38
C THR A 188 -2.26 -12.27 1.01
N VAL A 189 -3.14 -12.22 2.00
CA VAL A 189 -2.80 -12.21 3.42
C VAL A 189 -3.13 -13.59 3.97
N THR A 190 -2.18 -14.23 4.63
CA THR A 190 -2.39 -15.53 5.29
C THR A 190 -1.92 -15.47 6.72
N ASP A 191 -2.84 -15.71 7.65
CA ASP A 191 -2.62 -15.75 9.10
C ASP A 191 -1.80 -14.57 9.65
N LEU A 192 -2.06 -13.36 9.14
CA LEU A 192 -1.45 -12.14 9.67
C LEU A 192 -2.02 -11.88 11.07
N GLN A 193 -1.14 -11.76 12.05
CA GLN A 193 -1.49 -11.63 13.45
C GLN A 193 -1.49 -10.16 13.87
N ILE A 194 -2.47 -9.79 14.68
CA ILE A 194 -2.54 -8.49 15.35
C ILE A 194 -2.70 -8.72 16.85
N HIS A 195 -1.65 -8.42 17.61
CA HIS A 195 -1.69 -8.40 19.07
C HIS A 195 -2.63 -7.28 19.57
N ASN A 196 -3.53 -7.62 20.50
CA ASN A 196 -4.43 -6.65 21.11
C ASN A 196 -3.74 -5.79 22.18
N ASP A 197 -2.71 -6.31 22.86
CA ASP A 197 -1.92 -5.55 23.83
C ASP A 197 -0.90 -4.64 23.14
N ARG A 198 -1.23 -3.35 23.06
CA ARG A 198 -0.37 -2.32 22.47
C ARG A 198 0.71 -1.79 23.41
N GLU A 199 0.60 -2.04 24.71
CA GLU A 199 1.61 -1.63 25.68
C GLU A 199 2.82 -2.57 25.60
N GLU A 200 2.57 -3.88 25.51
CA GLU A 200 3.61 -4.89 25.29
C GLU A 200 4.04 -4.98 23.82
N HIS A 201 3.12 -4.75 22.86
CA HIS A 201 3.40 -4.80 21.42
C HIS A 201 3.04 -3.47 20.73
N PRO A 202 3.90 -2.43 20.80
CA PRO A 202 3.67 -1.15 20.13
C PRO A 202 3.41 -1.29 18.62
N TYR A 203 4.11 -2.24 17.99
CA TYR A 203 3.89 -2.68 16.62
C TYR A 203 3.34 -4.10 16.66
N PRO A 204 2.01 -4.29 16.62
CA PRO A 204 1.37 -5.55 16.97
C PRO A 204 1.32 -6.55 15.82
N LEU A 205 1.90 -6.22 14.67
CA LEU A 205 1.77 -6.99 13.45
C LEU A 205 2.88 -8.04 13.39
N ASP A 206 2.49 -9.28 13.16
CA ASP A 206 3.40 -10.40 12.90
C ASP A 206 2.81 -11.28 11.79
N GLY A 207 3.66 -11.82 10.92
CA GLY A 207 3.25 -12.68 9.80
C GLY A 207 3.67 -12.15 8.43
N THR A 208 2.95 -12.57 7.39
CA THR A 208 3.38 -12.36 6.00
C THR A 208 2.24 -11.93 5.07
N ILE A 209 2.57 -11.04 4.13
CA ILE A 209 1.73 -10.72 2.98
C ILE A 209 2.49 -11.10 1.71
N SER A 210 1.85 -11.84 0.81
CA SER A 210 2.42 -12.16 -0.50
C SER A 210 1.78 -11.26 -1.55
N VAL A 211 2.60 -10.65 -2.41
CA VAL A 211 2.16 -9.72 -3.45
C VAL A 211 2.72 -10.15 -4.79
N GLN A 212 1.92 -10.03 -5.84
CA GLN A 212 2.33 -10.24 -7.22
C GLN A 212 1.67 -9.20 -8.11
N GLY A 213 2.32 -8.81 -9.20
CA GLY A 213 1.75 -7.78 -10.06
C GLY A 213 2.54 -7.48 -11.32
N VAL A 214 2.05 -6.45 -11.99
CA VAL A 214 2.59 -5.87 -13.20
C VAL A 214 2.82 -4.38 -12.97
N TRP A 215 4.03 -3.93 -13.25
CA TRP A 215 4.39 -2.52 -13.31
C TRP A 215 4.63 -2.11 -14.76
N ILE A 216 3.95 -1.07 -15.24
CA ILE A 216 4.01 -0.57 -16.60
C ILE A 216 4.49 0.89 -16.57
N ASN A 217 5.67 1.12 -17.13
CA ASN A 217 6.26 2.45 -17.29
C ASN A 217 6.15 2.90 -18.74
N THR A 218 5.47 4.03 -18.99
CA THR A 218 5.33 4.60 -20.33
C THR A 218 5.93 6.02 -20.39
N HIS A 219 6.91 6.19 -21.27
CA HIS A 219 7.59 7.45 -21.51
C HIS A 219 7.23 7.98 -22.90
N THR A 220 6.40 9.03 -22.93
CA THR A 220 6.05 9.75 -24.16
C THR A 220 6.92 11.00 -24.31
N ASN A 221 7.79 10.96 -25.32
CA ASN A 221 8.57 12.11 -25.77
C ASN A 221 8.12 12.51 -27.18
N PRO A 222 8.29 13.79 -27.60
CA PRO A 222 7.98 14.20 -28.96
C PRO A 222 8.72 13.33 -30.00
N GLY A 223 7.97 12.47 -30.70
CA GLY A 223 8.49 11.56 -31.73
C GLY A 223 8.98 10.20 -31.26
N ARG A 224 8.83 9.84 -29.97
CA ARG A 224 9.16 8.50 -29.46
C ARG A 224 8.34 8.14 -28.21
N ASP A 225 7.63 7.03 -28.31
CA ASP A 225 7.03 6.36 -27.15
C ASP A 225 7.90 5.16 -26.78
N PHE A 226 8.07 4.96 -25.48
CA PHE A 226 8.72 3.79 -24.90
C PHE A 226 7.82 3.26 -23.80
N GLU A 227 7.40 2.01 -23.91
CA GLU A 227 6.62 1.29 -22.92
C GLU A 227 7.42 0.09 -22.46
N GLN A 228 7.45 -0.13 -21.14
CA GLN A 228 8.08 -1.27 -20.51
C GLN A 228 7.13 -1.83 -19.47
N SER A 229 6.78 -3.11 -19.61
CA SER A 229 6.04 -3.86 -18.60
C SER A 229 6.97 -4.83 -17.87
N VAL A 230 6.84 -4.87 -16.55
CA VAL A 230 7.64 -5.63 -15.62
C VAL A 230 6.71 -6.46 -14.75
N LEU A 231 6.94 -7.78 -14.69
CA LEU A 231 6.30 -8.63 -13.68
C LEU A 231 7.14 -8.61 -12.42
N PHE A 232 6.47 -8.60 -11.28
CA PHE A 232 7.12 -8.71 -9.98
C PHE A 232 6.30 -9.56 -9.02
N SER A 233 7.00 -10.05 -8.01
CA SER A 233 6.47 -10.75 -6.86
C SER A 233 7.37 -10.42 -5.66
N PHE A 234 6.76 -10.20 -4.51
CA PHE A 234 7.49 -10.01 -3.26
C PHE A 234 6.65 -10.48 -2.07
N GLU A 235 7.34 -10.76 -0.96
CA GLU A 235 6.73 -11.03 0.33
C GLU A 235 7.06 -9.91 1.31
N ILE A 236 6.13 -9.58 2.19
CA ILE A 236 6.34 -8.63 3.29
C ILE A 236 6.25 -9.39 4.58
N TYR A 237 7.29 -9.30 5.41
CA TYR A 237 7.38 -9.92 6.72
C TYR A 237 7.24 -8.85 7.81
N PHE A 238 6.34 -9.14 8.75
CA PHE A 238 6.17 -8.37 9.98
C PHE A 238 6.75 -9.18 11.13
N ASP A 239 7.54 -8.56 11.99
CA ASP A 239 8.24 -9.21 13.11
C ASP A 239 7.88 -8.59 14.47
N GLY A 240 6.76 -7.88 14.56
CA GLY A 240 6.36 -7.14 15.76
C GLY A 240 7.18 -5.86 15.99
N THR A 241 7.93 -5.37 15.00
CA THR A 241 8.68 -4.12 15.08
C THR A 241 8.14 -3.03 14.16
N ARG A 242 8.73 -1.84 14.26
CA ARG A 242 8.43 -0.68 13.40
C ARG A 242 8.65 -0.94 11.92
N TYR A 243 9.54 -1.87 11.57
CA TYR A 243 10.01 -2.03 10.22
C TYR A 243 9.59 -3.38 9.68
N ALA A 244 8.81 -3.38 8.61
CA ALA A 244 8.50 -4.61 7.87
C ALA A 244 9.55 -4.83 6.77
N GLU A 245 9.93 -6.08 6.55
CA GLU A 245 10.89 -6.46 5.51
C GLU A 245 10.14 -6.88 4.24
N LEU A 246 10.40 -6.23 3.11
CA LEU A 246 9.92 -6.60 1.79
C LEU A 246 11.03 -7.35 1.04
N VAL A 247 10.74 -8.54 0.54
CA VAL A 247 11.71 -9.39 -0.18
C VAL A 247 11.14 -9.77 -1.54
N PHE A 248 11.79 -9.28 -2.60
CA PHE A 248 11.49 -9.71 -3.98
C PHE A 248 11.96 -11.14 -4.22
N GLU A 249 11.34 -11.84 -5.18
CA GLU A 249 11.71 -13.22 -5.55
C GLU A 249 13.20 -13.40 -5.91
N ASN A 250 13.85 -12.35 -6.43
CA ASN A 250 15.28 -12.38 -6.76
C ASN A 250 16.21 -12.13 -5.55
N GLY A 251 15.65 -11.95 -4.34
CA GLY A 251 16.37 -11.69 -3.10
C GLY A 251 16.69 -10.23 -2.82
N ALA A 252 16.22 -9.28 -3.64
CA ALA A 252 16.32 -7.86 -3.30
C ALA A 252 15.41 -7.54 -2.11
N THR A 253 15.95 -6.82 -1.12
CA THR A 253 15.26 -6.52 0.13
C THR A 253 15.10 -5.03 0.34
N PHE A 254 13.95 -4.64 0.88
CA PHE A 254 13.63 -3.27 1.30
C PHE A 254 12.99 -3.32 2.69
N TRP A 255 13.13 -2.25 3.45
CA TRP A 255 12.53 -2.09 4.78
C TRP A 255 11.52 -0.97 4.75
N ILE A 256 10.28 -1.25 5.14
CA ILE A 256 9.17 -0.30 5.17
C ILE A 256 9.00 0.24 6.59
N ASP A 257 8.97 1.56 6.77
CA ASP A 257 8.52 2.18 8.02
C ASP A 257 7.01 2.02 8.16
N LEU A 258 6.55 1.35 9.20
CA LEU A 258 5.12 1.24 9.46
C LEU A 258 4.51 2.55 10.00
N ASP A 259 5.31 3.55 10.36
CA ASP A 259 4.79 4.86 10.78
C ASP A 259 4.47 5.79 9.60
N ASN A 260 5.13 5.63 8.44
CA ASN A 260 5.04 6.62 7.34
C ASN A 260 5.11 6.04 5.93
N GLY A 261 5.35 4.73 5.79
CA GLY A 261 5.43 4.03 4.51
C GLY A 261 6.71 4.25 3.71
N TRP A 262 7.72 4.94 4.25
CA TRP A 262 8.99 5.11 3.55
C TRP A 262 9.79 3.81 3.50
N CYS A 263 10.50 3.63 2.40
CA CYS A 263 11.28 2.43 2.13
C CYS A 263 12.79 2.72 2.15
N TRP A 264 13.58 1.75 2.61
CA TRP A 264 15.03 1.81 2.61
C TRP A 264 15.65 0.48 2.18
N TYR A 265 16.84 0.53 1.59
CA TYR A 265 17.62 -0.67 1.29
C TYR A 265 18.15 -1.38 2.54
N ASP A 266 18.50 -0.61 3.58
CA ASP A 266 19.02 -1.13 4.85
C ASP A 266 18.03 -0.85 5.98
N ARG A 267 17.90 -1.78 6.94
CA ARG A 267 17.05 -1.58 8.13
C ARG A 267 17.51 -0.34 8.91
N PRO A 268 16.66 0.68 9.05
CA PRO A 268 17.03 1.85 9.85
C PRO A 268 17.26 1.46 11.31
N GLY A 269 18.33 1.99 11.90
CA GLY A 269 18.66 1.74 13.31
C GLY A 269 19.61 0.56 13.57
N GLY A 270 20.06 -0.16 12.54
CA GLY A 270 21.22 -1.05 12.62
C GLY A 270 21.13 -2.13 13.69
N MET A 271 20.29 -3.14 13.47
CA MET A 271 20.49 -4.47 14.04
C MET A 271 20.57 -5.45 12.88
N GLY A 272 21.79 -5.63 12.38
CA GLY A 272 22.20 -6.84 11.66
C GLY A 272 22.86 -7.81 12.62
#